data_AF-A0AAE5LJ62-F1
#
_entry.id   AF-A0AAE5LJ62-F1
#
_cell.length_a   1.000
_cell.length_b   1.000
_cell.length_c   1.000
_cell.angle_alpha   90.00
_cell.angle_beta   90.00
_cell.angle_gamma   90.00
#
_symmetry.space_group_name_H-M   'P 1'
#
loop_
_entity.id
_entity.type
_entity.pdbx_description
1 polymer ?
#
loop_
_entity_poly.entity_id
_entity_poly.type
_entity_poly.pdbx_seq_one_letter_code
_entity_poly.pdbx_strand_id
1 'polypeptide(L)'
;MNSFDVVIVGGGVIGLTIAKELLQRTPQLKVVVLEKETSIGKHASGRNSGVLHTGIYYPPSTMKARFCKDGAEKMFTYAQSKGVAVRRDGKVIVASSEKELKGLNMLMDNARASNVSAELIDSKRILELEPLARSEFGGLYCEDTAVVDIHGVLQNLYQDIIALGGTILFAQTVTSISSKQKRVTTLSGKSYSYNYLINAAGSYADTVGKMLGFGQDYKLVPFKGLYYRLKKEYASRVNGSIYPVPDPNLPFLGIHFTKTIDNNTYLGPTAIPALGRENYEGLSGLELSEGVTILSRLAQLYLSNTQNFRALVHKEMPHLTKSGFYSSAQKLVNELDTGWVEKSPKVGIRPQLINVRKKCLEMDFLIEKDEHSLHVLNSISPAFTSSFAVAEHIINEVAEYM
;
A
#
# COMPACT_ATOMS: atom_id res chain seq x y z
N MET A 1 -24.62 17.22 20.56
CA MET A 1 -24.89 17.31 19.10
C MET A 1 -23.65 16.81 18.37
N ASN A 2 -23.78 15.81 17.49
CA ASN A 2 -22.67 15.22 16.74
C ASN A 2 -22.48 15.92 15.39
N SER A 3 -22.20 17.23 15.41
CA SER A 3 -21.99 18.04 14.20
C SER A 3 -20.51 18.35 14.05
N PHE A 4 -19.97 18.05 12.87
CA PHE A 4 -18.57 18.23 12.51
C PHE A 4 -18.49 19.06 11.23
N ASP A 5 -17.39 19.79 11.05
CA ASP A 5 -17.12 20.46 9.79
C ASP A 5 -16.67 19.42 8.76
N VAL A 6 -15.80 18.49 9.17
CA VAL A 6 -15.32 17.41 8.31
C VAL A 6 -15.48 16.05 8.99
N VAL A 7 -16.12 15.12 8.26
CA VAL A 7 -16.16 13.69 8.63
C VAL A 7 -15.24 12.91 7.70
N ILE A 8 -14.29 12.17 8.27
CA ILE A 8 -13.38 11.28 7.56
C ILE A 8 -13.79 9.84 7.86
N VAL A 9 -14.06 9.04 6.82
CA VAL A 9 -14.42 7.62 6.96
C VAL A 9 -13.17 6.77 6.74
N GLY A 10 -12.69 6.12 7.80
CA GLY A 10 -11.53 5.23 7.82
C GLY A 10 -10.33 5.81 8.60
N GLY A 11 -9.88 5.08 9.63
CA GLY A 11 -8.71 5.40 10.48
C GLY A 11 -7.43 4.69 10.03
N GLY A 12 -7.28 4.43 8.74
CA GLY A 12 -6.02 4.01 8.13
C GLY A 12 -5.06 5.18 7.93
N VAL A 13 -3.83 4.90 7.48
CA VAL A 13 -2.78 5.92 7.31
C VAL A 13 -3.23 7.12 6.48
N ILE A 14 -4.00 6.91 5.42
CA ILE A 14 -4.55 7.99 4.57
C ILE A 14 -5.52 8.86 5.34
N GLY A 15 -6.50 8.28 6.05
CA GLY A 15 -7.45 9.05 6.83
C GLY A 15 -6.81 9.81 7.98
N LEU A 16 -5.81 9.21 8.63
CA LEU A 16 -5.06 9.83 9.72
C LEU A 16 -4.17 10.98 9.24
N THR A 17 -3.42 10.83 8.13
CA THR A 17 -2.59 11.92 7.62
C THR A 17 -3.43 13.09 7.11
N ILE A 18 -4.58 12.81 6.47
CA ILE A 18 -5.55 13.85 6.08
C ILE A 18 -6.10 14.60 7.30
N ALA A 19 -6.54 13.89 8.34
CA ALA A 19 -7.07 14.50 9.56
C ALA A 19 -6.03 15.40 10.23
N LYS A 20 -4.79 14.91 10.36
CA LYS A 20 -3.68 15.68 10.92
C LYS A 20 -3.39 16.93 10.07
N GLU A 21 -3.25 16.77 8.75
CA GLU A 21 -2.95 17.89 7.85
C GLU A 21 -4.01 18.98 7.92
N LEU A 22 -5.29 18.59 7.93
CA LEU A 22 -6.41 19.49 8.02
C LEU A 22 -6.39 20.30 9.33
N LEU A 23 -6.23 19.61 10.47
CA LEU A 23 -6.20 20.24 11.78
C LEU A 23 -4.97 21.12 11.99
N GLN A 24 -3.84 20.79 11.36
CA GLN A 24 -2.64 21.63 11.43
C GLN A 24 -2.81 22.95 10.68
N ARG A 25 -3.48 22.93 9.53
CA ARG A 25 -3.72 24.14 8.72
C ARG A 25 -4.88 24.98 9.24
N THR A 26 -5.90 24.31 9.77
CA THR A 26 -7.16 24.95 10.15
C THR A 26 -7.63 24.43 11.52
N PRO A 27 -6.94 24.82 12.62
CA PRO A 27 -7.17 24.28 13.97
C PRO A 27 -8.58 24.49 14.52
N GLN A 28 -9.35 25.40 13.94
CA GLN A 28 -10.74 25.68 14.34
C GLN A 28 -11.75 24.64 13.83
N LEU A 29 -11.39 23.81 12.85
CA LEU A 29 -12.31 22.82 12.28
C LEU A 29 -12.59 21.69 13.27
N LYS A 30 -13.88 21.34 13.40
CA LYS A 30 -14.32 20.13 14.08
C LYS A 30 -14.20 18.95 13.15
N VAL A 31 -13.10 18.20 13.29
CA VAL A 31 -12.81 17.02 12.48
C VAL A 31 -13.07 15.74 13.27
N VAL A 32 -13.79 14.80 12.67
CA VAL A 32 -13.95 13.44 13.21
C VAL A 32 -13.52 12.37 12.20
N VAL A 33 -12.75 11.40 12.67
CA VAL A 33 -12.46 10.16 11.96
C VAL A 33 -13.34 9.04 12.50
N LEU A 34 -14.10 8.39 11.62
CA LEU A 34 -14.92 7.22 11.93
C LEU A 34 -14.17 5.95 11.52
N GLU A 35 -13.78 5.13 12.50
CA GLU A 35 -13.09 3.86 12.30
C GLU A 35 -14.02 2.70 12.69
N LYS A 36 -14.16 1.71 11.80
CA LYS A 36 -15.04 0.56 12.03
C LYS A 36 -14.47 -0.39 13.08
N GLU A 37 -13.15 -0.46 13.17
CA GLU A 37 -12.43 -1.32 14.09
C GLU A 37 -12.37 -0.73 15.50
N THR A 38 -11.94 -1.56 16.46
CA THR A 38 -11.76 -1.14 17.87
C THR A 38 -10.45 -0.40 18.11
N SER A 39 -9.56 -0.34 17.12
CA SER A 39 -8.29 0.38 17.14
C SER A 39 -7.78 0.60 15.72
N ILE A 40 -6.87 1.55 15.55
CA ILE A 40 -6.27 1.88 14.24
C ILE A 40 -5.38 0.74 13.71
N GLY A 41 -5.17 0.73 12.38
CA GLY A 41 -4.15 -0.11 11.76
C GLY A 41 -4.46 -1.60 11.67
N LYS A 42 -5.72 -2.04 11.86
CA LYS A 42 -6.08 -3.48 11.78
C LYS A 42 -6.00 -4.09 10.38
N HIS A 43 -6.00 -3.26 9.34
CA HIS A 43 -6.00 -3.68 7.93
C HIS A 43 -4.70 -3.29 7.19
N ALA A 44 -4.78 -2.89 5.92
CA ALA A 44 -3.63 -2.67 5.04
C ALA A 44 -2.55 -1.74 5.63
N SER A 45 -2.95 -0.68 6.36
CA SER A 45 -1.99 0.25 6.97
C SER A 45 -1.12 -0.37 8.06
N GLY A 46 -1.60 -1.36 8.82
CA GLY A 46 -0.79 -2.10 9.80
C GLY A 46 -0.25 -3.45 9.28
N ARG A 47 -0.57 -3.82 8.04
CA ARG A 47 -0.26 -5.13 7.44
C ARG A 47 0.51 -4.99 6.13
N ASN A 48 1.53 -4.13 6.12
CA ASN A 48 2.42 -3.94 4.97
C ASN A 48 3.89 -4.14 5.37
N SER A 49 4.82 -3.89 4.43
CA SER A 49 6.25 -4.13 4.62
C SER A 49 6.93 -3.09 5.51
N GLY A 50 6.32 -1.91 5.71
CA GLY A 50 6.95 -0.78 6.41
C GLY A 50 8.03 -0.11 5.56
N VAL A 51 8.13 -0.44 4.27
CA VAL A 51 9.11 0.15 3.36
C VAL A 51 8.65 1.54 2.93
N LEU A 52 9.55 2.51 3.04
CA LEU A 52 9.45 3.82 2.41
C LEU A 52 10.12 3.73 1.04
N HIS A 53 9.29 3.61 0.00
CA HIS A 53 9.75 3.45 -1.36
C HIS A 53 10.29 4.76 -1.94
N THR A 54 11.33 4.67 -2.77
CA THR A 54 11.89 5.85 -3.47
C THR A 54 11.04 6.30 -4.67
N GLY A 55 10.20 5.40 -5.21
CA GLY A 55 9.36 5.68 -6.37
C GLY A 55 9.90 5.17 -7.71
N ILE A 56 11.10 4.57 -7.74
CA ILE A 56 11.80 4.15 -8.97
C ILE A 56 10.99 3.23 -9.92
N TYR A 57 10.07 2.44 -9.37
CA TYR A 57 9.23 1.50 -10.12
C TYR A 57 8.03 2.15 -10.81
N TYR A 58 7.67 3.38 -10.46
CA TYR A 58 6.43 3.99 -10.91
C TYR A 58 6.67 4.84 -12.15
N PRO A 59 5.82 4.73 -13.19
CA PRO A 59 5.91 5.60 -14.35
C PRO A 59 5.78 7.07 -13.92
N PRO A 60 6.64 7.99 -14.40
CA PRO A 60 6.70 9.38 -13.95
C PRO A 60 5.39 10.16 -14.08
N SER A 61 4.50 9.78 -15.00
CA SER A 61 3.19 10.40 -15.20
C SER A 61 2.14 10.07 -14.14
N THR A 62 2.42 9.12 -13.24
CA THR A 62 1.46 8.64 -12.23
C THR A 62 1.49 9.47 -10.95
N MET A 63 0.36 9.54 -10.25
CA MET A 63 0.30 10.08 -8.89
C MET A 63 1.22 9.32 -7.94
N LYS A 64 1.37 8.01 -8.14
CA LYS A 64 2.37 7.21 -7.41
C LYS A 64 3.77 7.80 -7.55
N ALA A 65 4.27 8.03 -8.76
CA ALA A 65 5.59 8.60 -8.97
C ALA A 65 5.69 10.01 -8.37
N ARG A 66 4.66 10.85 -8.62
CA ARG A 66 4.59 12.23 -8.13
C ARG A 66 4.73 12.36 -6.62
N PHE A 67 4.07 11.49 -5.85
CA PHE A 67 4.02 11.60 -4.38
C PHE A 67 4.94 10.64 -3.63
N CYS A 68 5.58 9.67 -4.30
CA CYS A 68 6.38 8.66 -3.59
C CYS A 68 7.61 9.25 -2.93
N LYS A 69 8.45 9.96 -3.69
CA LYS A 69 9.72 10.51 -3.16
C LYS A 69 9.46 11.50 -2.02
N ASP A 70 8.61 12.50 -2.27
CA ASP A 70 8.29 13.53 -1.29
C ASP A 70 7.60 12.95 -0.04
N GLY A 71 6.65 12.04 -0.24
CA GLY A 71 5.99 11.35 0.86
C GLY A 71 6.95 10.50 1.69
N ALA A 72 7.91 9.82 1.05
CA ALA A 72 8.93 9.04 1.75
C ALA A 72 9.77 9.91 2.69
N GLU A 73 10.23 11.07 2.21
CA GLU A 73 11.03 12.00 3.00
C GLU A 73 10.21 12.61 4.15
N LYS A 74 8.97 13.03 3.88
CA LYS A 74 8.04 13.52 4.92
C LYS A 74 7.77 12.46 6.00
N MET A 75 7.53 11.22 5.60
CA MET A 75 7.30 10.10 6.51
C MET A 75 8.55 9.79 7.35
N PHE A 76 9.73 9.80 6.72
CA PHE A 76 11.01 9.58 7.39
C PHE A 76 11.28 10.67 8.44
N THR A 77 11.16 11.94 8.04
CA THR A 77 11.33 13.11 8.91
C THR A 77 10.31 13.10 10.04
N TYR A 78 9.04 12.79 9.75
CA TYR A 78 7.99 12.66 10.76
C TYR A 78 8.35 11.58 11.79
N ALA A 79 8.74 10.38 11.34
CA ALA A 79 9.11 9.29 12.22
C ALA A 79 10.28 9.68 13.13
N GLN A 80 11.33 10.28 12.59
CA GLN A 80 12.46 10.80 13.38
C GLN A 80 12.02 11.83 14.42
N SER A 81 11.20 12.81 14.02
CA SER A 81 10.73 13.88 14.92
C SER A 81 9.88 13.36 16.09
N LYS A 82 9.26 12.18 15.93
CA LYS A 82 8.43 11.52 16.95
C LYS A 82 9.18 10.43 17.73
N GLY A 83 10.47 10.22 17.44
CA GLY A 83 11.23 9.11 18.02
C GLY A 83 10.72 7.73 17.59
N VAL A 84 9.97 7.64 16.48
CA VAL A 84 9.55 6.38 15.89
C VAL A 84 10.73 5.76 15.14
N ALA A 85 10.98 4.47 15.36
CA ALA A 85 12.09 3.77 14.73
C ALA A 85 11.97 3.84 13.20
N VAL A 86 13.01 4.36 12.56
CA VAL A 86 13.13 4.45 11.10
C VAL A 86 14.59 4.33 10.70
N ARG A 87 14.87 3.66 9.59
CA ARG A 87 16.24 3.37 9.14
C ARG A 87 16.34 3.35 7.62
N ARG A 88 17.38 3.98 7.06
CA ARG A 88 17.74 3.87 5.63
C ARG A 88 18.70 2.71 5.47
N ASP A 89 18.16 1.55 5.07
CA ASP A 89 18.95 0.35 4.78
C ASP A 89 19.29 0.21 3.30
N GLY A 90 18.70 1.06 2.44
CA GLY A 90 18.82 0.97 1.01
C GLY A 90 18.08 -0.24 0.42
N LYS A 91 18.20 -0.39 -0.90
CA LYS A 91 17.63 -1.50 -1.65
C LYS A 91 18.47 -1.77 -2.89
N VAL A 92 18.82 -3.03 -3.10
CA VAL A 92 19.43 -3.52 -4.33
C VAL A 92 18.34 -4.14 -5.21
N ILE A 93 18.26 -3.69 -6.45
CA ILE A 93 17.43 -4.28 -7.50
C ILE A 93 18.35 -5.11 -8.39
N VAL A 94 18.16 -6.43 -8.42
CA VAL A 94 19.04 -7.35 -9.14
C VAL A 94 18.42 -7.82 -10.45
N ALA A 95 19.23 -7.86 -11.51
CA ALA A 95 18.88 -8.57 -12.72
C ALA A 95 19.23 -10.06 -12.56
N SER A 96 18.29 -10.93 -12.90
CA SER A 96 18.43 -12.39 -12.85
C SER A 96 18.73 -13.01 -14.22
N SER A 97 18.72 -12.19 -15.29
CA SER A 97 19.12 -12.58 -16.64
C SER A 97 19.49 -11.36 -17.48
N GLU A 98 20.20 -11.57 -18.60
CA GLU A 98 20.53 -10.50 -19.55
C GLU A 98 19.30 -9.74 -20.08
N LYS A 99 18.15 -10.41 -20.20
CA LYS A 99 16.90 -9.79 -20.67
C LYS A 99 16.41 -8.70 -19.73
N GLU A 100 16.72 -8.81 -18.44
CA GLU A 100 16.29 -7.85 -17.41
C GLU A 100 17.17 -6.59 -17.36
N LEU A 101 18.32 -6.57 -18.04
CA LEU A 101 19.17 -5.38 -18.13
C LEU A 101 18.45 -4.19 -18.76
N LYS A 102 17.58 -4.43 -19.74
CA LYS A 102 16.73 -3.39 -20.33
C LYS A 102 15.78 -2.76 -19.30
N GLY A 103 15.31 -3.57 -18.34
CA GLY A 103 14.48 -3.10 -17.23
C GLY A 103 15.25 -2.19 -16.26
N LEU A 104 16.54 -2.45 -16.03
CA LEU A 104 17.40 -1.54 -15.24
C LEU A 104 17.53 -0.17 -15.91
N ASN A 105 17.74 -0.13 -17.24
CA ASN A 105 17.80 1.13 -17.97
C ASN A 105 16.48 1.92 -17.86
N MET A 106 15.34 1.26 -18.03
CA MET A 106 14.01 1.87 -17.83
C MET A 106 13.84 2.43 -16.41
N LEU A 107 14.30 1.70 -15.39
CA LEU A 107 14.26 2.17 -14.00
C LEU A 107 15.15 3.41 -13.78
N MET A 108 16.31 3.50 -14.43
CA MET A 108 17.15 4.69 -14.40
C MET A 108 16.50 5.90 -15.08
N ASP A 109 15.79 5.67 -16.19
CA ASP A 109 15.05 6.74 -16.86
C ASP A 109 13.90 7.25 -15.98
N ASN A 110 13.16 6.35 -15.33
CA ASN A 110 12.17 6.73 -14.32
C ASN A 110 12.80 7.49 -13.15
N ALA A 111 13.98 7.07 -12.70
CA ALA A 111 14.69 7.72 -11.61
C ALA A 111 15.05 9.16 -11.98
N ARG A 112 15.63 9.38 -13.16
CA ARG A 112 15.94 10.73 -13.68
C ARG A 112 14.68 11.59 -13.79
N ALA A 113 13.63 11.06 -14.41
CA ALA A 113 12.38 11.80 -14.63
C ALA A 113 11.64 12.13 -13.33
N SER A 114 11.77 11.30 -12.29
CA SER A 114 11.11 11.49 -10.98
C SER A 114 12.06 12.07 -9.92
N ASN A 115 13.26 12.52 -10.32
CA ASN A 115 14.30 13.03 -9.43
C ASN A 115 14.66 12.06 -8.28
N VAL A 116 14.67 10.74 -8.53
CA VAL A 116 15.03 9.71 -7.55
C VAL A 116 16.52 9.41 -7.65
N SER A 117 17.21 9.36 -6.50
CA SER A 117 18.62 8.92 -6.44
C SER A 117 18.70 7.41 -6.66
N ALA A 118 19.47 6.99 -7.66
CA ALA A 118 19.74 5.60 -7.98
C ALA A 118 21.09 5.46 -8.69
N GLU A 119 21.79 4.36 -8.41
CA GLU A 119 23.12 4.07 -8.96
C GLU A 119 23.09 2.71 -9.69
N LEU A 120 23.58 2.65 -10.93
CA LEU A 120 23.88 1.38 -11.58
C LEU A 120 25.13 0.78 -10.94
N ILE A 121 25.01 -0.45 -10.46
CA ILE A 121 26.07 -1.12 -9.71
C ILE A 121 26.45 -2.46 -10.34
N ASP A 122 27.74 -2.75 -10.32
CA ASP A 122 28.31 -4.00 -10.83
C ASP A 122 28.23 -5.13 -9.78
N SER A 123 28.68 -6.32 -10.16
CA SER A 123 28.65 -7.50 -9.29
C SER A 123 29.44 -7.29 -7.99
N LYS A 124 30.57 -6.57 -8.04
CA LYS A 124 31.40 -6.31 -6.87
C LYS A 124 30.65 -5.44 -5.88
N ARG A 125 30.09 -4.33 -6.35
CA ARG A 125 29.33 -3.39 -5.52
C ARG A 125 28.04 -3.99 -4.96
N ILE A 126 27.36 -4.87 -5.72
CA ILE A 126 26.23 -5.66 -5.21
C ILE A 126 26.66 -6.48 -3.99
N LEU A 127 27.75 -7.24 -4.08
CA LEU A 127 28.19 -8.13 -3.00
C LEU A 127 28.74 -7.37 -1.78
N GLU A 128 29.25 -6.15 -1.97
CA GLU A 128 29.60 -5.26 -0.86
C GLU A 128 28.36 -4.80 -0.07
N LEU A 129 27.28 -4.46 -0.78
CA LEU A 129 26.04 -3.95 -0.17
C LEU A 129 25.15 -5.07 0.39
N GLU A 130 24.95 -6.12 -0.40
CA GLU A 130 24.08 -7.27 -0.12
C GLU A 130 24.81 -8.57 -0.51
N PRO A 131 25.63 -9.16 0.38
CA PRO A 131 26.44 -10.34 0.05
C PRO A 131 25.64 -11.55 -0.44
N LEU A 132 24.38 -11.66 -0.05
CA LEU A 132 23.49 -12.74 -0.49
C LEU A 132 22.91 -12.53 -1.88
N ALA A 133 22.87 -11.29 -2.37
CA ALA A 133 22.17 -10.92 -3.60
C ALA A 133 22.80 -11.53 -4.86
N ARG A 134 21.95 -11.86 -5.83
CA ARG A 134 22.37 -12.28 -7.17
C ARG A 134 23.14 -11.12 -7.82
N SER A 135 24.37 -11.37 -8.22
CA SER A 135 25.27 -10.29 -8.68
C SER A 135 25.70 -10.42 -10.15
N GLU A 136 25.49 -11.59 -10.76
CA GLU A 136 25.99 -11.97 -12.09
C GLU A 136 25.74 -10.95 -13.20
N PHE A 137 24.56 -10.32 -13.23
CA PHE A 137 24.16 -9.39 -14.29
C PHE A 137 24.21 -7.92 -13.86
N GLY A 138 24.70 -7.60 -12.67
CA GLY A 138 24.62 -6.24 -12.12
C GLY A 138 23.20 -5.86 -11.69
N GLY A 139 23.02 -4.59 -11.34
CA GLY A 139 21.79 -4.13 -10.70
C GLY A 139 21.73 -2.62 -10.49
N LEU A 140 20.76 -2.21 -9.66
CA LEU A 140 20.57 -0.83 -9.23
C LEU A 140 20.55 -0.73 -7.71
N TYR A 141 21.17 0.31 -7.17
CA TYR A 141 21.09 0.64 -5.75
C TYR A 141 20.27 1.90 -5.52
N CYS A 142 19.32 1.81 -4.59
CA CYS A 142 18.50 2.92 -4.13
C CYS A 142 18.76 3.17 -2.63
N GLU A 143 19.78 3.97 -2.32
CA GLU A 143 20.22 4.28 -0.95
C GLU A 143 19.10 4.85 -0.06
N ASP A 144 18.25 5.72 -0.61
CA ASP A 144 17.16 6.38 0.12
C ASP A 144 15.99 5.44 0.48
N THR A 145 16.02 4.16 0.09
CA THR A 145 14.99 3.22 0.54
C THR A 145 15.12 3.02 2.05
N ALA A 146 14.03 3.26 2.78
CA ALA A 146 13.99 3.14 4.23
C ALA A 146 12.93 2.16 4.70
N VAL A 147 12.99 1.80 5.98
CA VAL A 147 12.00 1.02 6.70
C VAL A 147 11.60 1.74 7.98
N VAL A 148 10.33 1.68 8.35
CA VAL A 148 9.77 2.38 9.52
C VAL A 148 8.92 1.43 10.37
N ASP A 149 8.88 1.69 11.68
CA ASP A 149 7.85 1.14 12.56
C ASP A 149 6.47 1.72 12.21
N ILE A 150 5.71 0.89 11.49
CA ILE A 150 4.34 1.16 11.05
C ILE A 150 3.43 1.50 12.23
N HIS A 151 3.50 0.73 13.32
CA HIS A 151 2.60 0.87 14.44
C HIS A 151 2.93 2.12 15.26
N GLY A 152 4.22 2.40 15.43
CA GLY A 152 4.70 3.66 16.01
C GLY A 152 4.22 4.89 15.23
N VAL A 153 4.27 4.87 13.89
CA VAL A 153 3.75 5.96 13.04
C VAL A 153 2.25 6.15 13.26
N LEU A 154 1.45 5.09 13.14
CA LEU A 154 0.00 5.17 13.28
C LEU A 154 -0.42 5.66 14.66
N GLN A 155 0.25 5.17 15.71
CA GLN A 155 -0.03 5.60 17.08
C GLN A 155 0.30 7.08 17.29
N ASN A 156 1.43 7.57 16.77
CA ASN A 156 1.77 8.98 16.85
C ASN A 156 0.78 9.86 16.06
N LEU A 157 0.34 9.40 14.87
CA LEU A 157 -0.69 10.14 14.11
C LEU A 157 -2.00 10.25 14.88
N TYR A 158 -2.41 9.18 15.58
CA TYR A 158 -3.56 9.22 16.47
C TYR A 158 -3.37 10.26 17.59
N GLN A 159 -2.22 10.25 18.29
CA GLN A 159 -1.96 11.21 19.36
C GLN A 159 -1.94 12.66 18.85
N ASP A 160 -1.34 12.90 17.69
CA ASP A 160 -1.28 14.22 17.05
C ASP A 160 -2.69 14.76 16.74
N ILE A 161 -3.57 13.92 16.20
CA ILE A 161 -4.96 14.31 15.90
C ILE A 161 -5.69 14.73 17.19
N ILE A 162 -5.55 13.95 18.27
CA ILE A 162 -6.16 14.27 19.56
C ILE A 162 -5.58 15.57 20.13
N ALA A 163 -4.26 15.75 20.08
CA ALA A 163 -3.57 16.95 20.56
C ALA A 163 -3.98 18.21 19.79
N LEU A 164 -4.32 18.07 18.51
CA LEU A 164 -4.83 19.14 17.65
C LEU A 164 -6.35 19.38 17.81
N GLY A 165 -7.03 18.69 18.73
CA GLY A 165 -8.46 18.85 18.99
C GLY A 165 -9.39 18.02 18.09
N GLY A 166 -8.82 17.16 17.25
CA GLY A 166 -9.57 16.20 16.44
C GLY A 166 -10.17 15.06 17.27
N THR A 167 -11.20 14.41 16.70
CA THR A 167 -11.85 13.26 17.34
C THR A 167 -11.67 12.00 16.49
N ILE A 168 -11.37 10.86 17.12
CA ILE A 168 -11.36 9.56 16.45
C ILE A 168 -12.33 8.64 17.18
N LEU A 169 -13.37 8.16 16.47
CA LEU A 169 -14.40 7.29 17.02
C LEU A 169 -14.28 5.88 16.45
N PHE A 170 -14.02 4.93 17.34
CA PHE A 170 -13.93 3.50 17.03
C PHE A 170 -15.31 2.81 17.03
N ALA A 171 -15.35 1.59 16.50
CA ALA A 171 -16.58 0.80 16.34
C ALA A 171 -17.69 1.59 15.60
N GLN A 172 -17.31 2.43 14.63
CA GLN A 172 -18.20 3.24 13.81
C GLN A 172 -18.23 2.73 12.37
N THR A 173 -18.85 1.57 12.15
CA THR A 173 -19.10 1.05 10.79
C THR A 173 -20.13 1.92 10.09
N VAL A 174 -19.73 2.70 9.09
CA VAL A 174 -20.64 3.50 8.27
C VAL A 174 -21.50 2.60 7.39
N THR A 175 -22.82 2.76 7.44
CA THR A 175 -23.80 1.96 6.68
C THR A 175 -24.61 2.79 5.70
N SER A 176 -24.75 4.10 5.93
CA SER A 176 -25.40 5.00 4.99
C SER A 176 -24.85 6.42 5.09
N ILE A 177 -24.90 7.13 3.97
CA ILE A 177 -24.54 8.54 3.87
C ILE A 177 -25.61 9.23 3.03
N SER A 178 -26.14 10.35 3.52
CA SER A 178 -27.04 11.22 2.78
C SER A 178 -26.34 12.55 2.50
N SER A 179 -26.07 12.86 1.24
CA SER A 179 -25.57 14.17 0.81
C SER A 179 -26.60 15.27 1.08
N LYS A 180 -27.87 15.02 0.74
CA LYS A 180 -28.98 15.97 0.96
C LYS A 180 -29.15 16.38 2.43
N GLN A 181 -29.03 15.43 3.36
CA GLN A 181 -29.14 15.70 4.80
C GLN A 181 -27.78 16.01 5.46
N LYS A 182 -26.70 15.98 4.67
CA LYS A 182 -25.30 16.01 5.12
C LYS A 182 -25.06 15.19 6.38
N ARG A 183 -25.40 13.90 6.30
CA ARG A 183 -25.43 12.99 7.46
C ARG A 183 -24.83 11.63 7.14
N VAL A 184 -23.98 11.15 8.03
CA VAL A 184 -23.46 9.78 8.07
C VAL A 184 -24.19 9.01 9.16
N THR A 185 -24.60 7.78 8.88
CA THR A 185 -25.18 6.86 9.87
C THR A 185 -24.32 5.61 9.99
N THR A 186 -24.15 5.15 11.23
CA THR A 186 -23.37 3.95 11.53
C THR A 186 -24.26 2.76 11.86
N LEU A 187 -23.67 1.57 11.86
CA LEU A 187 -24.34 0.30 12.17
C LEU A 187 -25.02 0.31 13.55
N SER A 188 -24.48 1.05 14.52
CA SER A 188 -25.08 1.19 15.85
C SER A 188 -26.22 2.20 15.92
N GLY A 189 -26.67 2.73 14.77
CA GLY A 189 -27.71 3.76 14.69
C GLY A 189 -27.26 5.17 15.08
N LYS A 190 -25.97 5.40 15.31
CA LYS A 190 -25.46 6.76 15.58
C LYS A 190 -25.41 7.55 14.27
N SER A 191 -25.70 8.84 14.37
CA SER A 191 -25.59 9.76 13.23
C SER A 191 -24.63 10.91 13.52
N TYR A 192 -23.95 11.35 12.48
CA TYR A 192 -22.99 12.45 12.49
C TYR A 192 -23.29 13.38 11.31
N SER A 193 -23.45 14.68 11.59
CA SER A 193 -23.60 15.70 10.56
C SER A 193 -22.24 16.23 10.12
N TYR A 194 -22.10 16.58 8.85
CA TYR A 194 -20.86 17.08 8.26
C TYR A 194 -21.10 18.29 7.35
N ASN A 195 -20.09 19.12 7.11
CA ASN A 195 -20.11 20.09 6.01
C ASN A 195 -19.44 19.50 4.77
N TYR A 196 -18.32 18.80 4.97
CA TYR A 196 -17.58 18.06 3.95
C TYR A 196 -17.25 16.63 4.41
N LEU A 197 -17.25 15.66 3.49
CA LEU A 197 -16.92 14.26 3.78
C LEU A 197 -15.69 13.78 3.02
N ILE A 198 -14.79 13.09 3.70
CA ILE A 198 -13.64 12.43 3.08
C ILE A 198 -13.76 10.93 3.26
N ASN A 199 -13.83 10.19 2.16
CA ASN A 199 -13.78 8.74 2.16
C ASN A 199 -12.33 8.25 1.99
N ALA A 200 -11.79 7.68 3.08
CA ALA A 200 -10.49 7.02 3.15
C ALA A 200 -10.64 5.56 3.61
N ALA A 201 -11.76 4.91 3.27
CA ALA A 201 -12.16 3.62 3.84
C ALA A 201 -11.37 2.40 3.31
N GLY A 202 -10.27 2.60 2.60
CA GLY A 202 -9.37 1.56 2.11
C GLY A 202 -10.10 0.44 1.36
N SER A 203 -10.11 -0.78 1.92
CA SER A 203 -10.82 -1.93 1.34
C SER A 203 -12.32 -1.70 1.15
N TYR A 204 -12.95 -0.68 1.74
CA TYR A 204 -14.37 -0.34 1.56
C TYR A 204 -14.60 0.99 0.85
N ALA A 205 -13.56 1.62 0.30
CA ALA A 205 -13.67 2.92 -0.34
C ALA A 205 -14.64 2.91 -1.52
N ASP A 206 -14.69 1.83 -2.31
CA ASP A 206 -15.65 1.70 -3.42
C ASP A 206 -17.09 1.49 -2.94
N THR A 207 -17.32 0.97 -1.73
CA THR A 207 -18.66 0.83 -1.14
C THR A 207 -19.14 2.17 -0.60
N VAL A 208 -18.29 2.87 0.15
CA VAL A 208 -18.58 4.20 0.69
C VAL A 208 -18.77 5.22 -0.43
N GLY A 209 -17.92 5.22 -1.46
CA GLY A 209 -18.06 6.12 -2.61
C GLY A 209 -19.39 5.93 -3.34
N LYS A 210 -19.84 4.69 -3.52
CA LYS A 210 -21.11 4.39 -4.20
C LYS A 210 -22.34 4.90 -3.44
N MET A 211 -22.28 5.05 -2.12
CA MET A 211 -23.37 5.66 -1.33
C MET A 211 -23.61 7.13 -1.73
N LEU A 212 -22.60 7.78 -2.32
CA LEU A 212 -22.64 9.17 -2.78
C LEU A 212 -22.57 9.31 -4.30
N GLY A 213 -22.66 8.20 -5.05
CA GLY A 213 -22.64 8.24 -6.51
C GLY A 213 -21.27 8.14 -7.16
N PHE A 214 -20.19 8.02 -6.39
CA PHE A 214 -18.81 7.93 -6.90
C PHE A 214 -18.33 6.50 -7.13
N GLY A 215 -17.30 6.33 -7.96
CA GLY A 215 -16.65 5.05 -8.21
C GLY A 215 -17.55 3.97 -8.81
N GLN A 216 -18.57 4.35 -9.60
CA GLN A 216 -19.58 3.41 -10.15
C GLN A 216 -18.96 2.33 -11.05
N ASP A 217 -17.92 2.71 -11.79
CA ASP A 217 -17.19 1.84 -12.71
C ASP A 217 -16.13 0.98 -12.02
N TYR A 218 -15.96 1.14 -10.71
CA TYR A 218 -14.90 0.50 -9.96
C TYR A 218 -15.43 -0.53 -8.98
N LYS A 219 -14.80 -1.70 -8.97
CA LYS A 219 -15.12 -2.79 -8.06
C LYS A 219 -13.83 -3.35 -7.46
N LEU A 220 -13.91 -3.79 -6.21
CA LEU A 220 -12.78 -4.41 -5.54
C LEU A 220 -12.51 -5.84 -6.04
N VAL A 221 -11.22 -6.14 -6.20
CA VAL A 221 -10.65 -7.48 -6.33
C VAL A 221 -9.43 -7.54 -5.40
N PRO A 222 -9.57 -7.99 -4.15
CA PRO A 222 -8.48 -7.95 -3.18
C PRO A 222 -7.41 -9.01 -3.49
N PHE A 223 -6.13 -8.64 -3.36
CA PHE A 223 -5.00 -9.58 -3.49
C PHE A 223 -4.31 -9.77 -2.15
N LYS A 224 -4.25 -11.02 -1.71
CA LYS A 224 -3.57 -11.49 -0.51
C LYS A 224 -2.08 -11.65 -0.78
N GLY A 225 -1.29 -10.97 0.02
CA GLY A 225 0.15 -11.15 0.08
C GLY A 225 0.52 -12.13 1.18
N LEU A 226 0.95 -13.33 0.80
CA LEU A 226 1.53 -14.31 1.70
C LEU A 226 3.04 -14.14 1.75
N TYR A 227 3.60 -14.35 2.94
CA TYR A 227 5.02 -14.20 3.20
C TYR A 227 5.62 -15.47 3.80
N TYR A 228 6.86 -15.74 3.45
CA TYR A 228 7.77 -16.51 4.28
C TYR A 228 8.72 -15.55 4.99
N ARG A 229 9.50 -16.04 5.94
CA ARG A 229 10.61 -15.29 6.52
C ARG A 229 11.84 -16.16 6.67
N LEU A 230 13.01 -15.53 6.68
CA LEU A 230 14.22 -16.18 7.15
C LEU A 230 14.09 -16.42 8.67
N LYS A 231 14.59 -17.56 9.15
CA LYS A 231 14.77 -17.80 10.58
C LYS A 231 15.73 -16.76 11.15
N LYS A 232 15.60 -16.48 12.44
CA LYS A 232 16.27 -15.37 13.13
C LYS A 232 17.79 -15.40 12.93
N GLU A 233 18.40 -16.57 12.98
CA GLU A 233 19.84 -16.78 12.81
C GLU A 233 20.34 -16.49 11.37
N TYR A 234 19.46 -16.44 10.38
CA TYR A 234 19.80 -16.13 8.98
C TYR A 234 19.32 -14.74 8.54
N ALA A 235 18.52 -14.04 9.36
CA ALA A 235 17.92 -12.76 8.98
C ALA A 235 18.98 -11.69 8.64
N SER A 236 20.13 -11.72 9.32
CA SER A 236 21.26 -10.80 9.10
C SER A 236 22.00 -11.00 7.77
N ARG A 237 21.72 -12.08 7.02
CA ARG A 237 22.31 -12.30 5.69
C ARG A 237 21.81 -11.32 4.62
N VAL A 238 20.71 -10.63 4.91
CA VAL A 238 20.22 -9.50 4.12
C VAL A 238 20.46 -8.24 4.94
N ASN A 239 21.13 -7.26 4.36
CA ASN A 239 21.49 -6.02 5.04
C ASN A 239 20.34 -5.02 5.03
N GLY A 240 19.66 -4.89 3.88
CA GLY A 240 18.49 -4.05 3.66
C GLY A 240 17.40 -4.74 2.84
N SER A 241 17.49 -4.74 1.51
CA SER A 241 16.41 -5.25 0.65
C SER A 241 16.92 -5.68 -0.72
N ILE A 242 16.47 -6.84 -1.19
CA ILE A 242 16.85 -7.42 -2.49
C ILE A 242 15.60 -7.65 -3.33
N TYR A 243 15.48 -6.91 -4.43
CA TYR A 243 14.26 -6.82 -5.24
C TYR A 243 14.53 -7.24 -6.69
N PRO A 244 13.55 -7.80 -7.41
CA PRO A 244 13.69 -8.08 -8.83
C PRO A 244 13.55 -6.81 -9.67
N VAL A 245 14.12 -6.86 -10.88
CA VAL A 245 13.67 -5.99 -11.98
C VAL A 245 12.19 -6.24 -12.25
N PRO A 246 11.35 -5.18 -12.41
CA PRO A 246 9.93 -5.39 -12.65
C PRO A 246 9.71 -5.90 -14.08
N ASP A 247 8.68 -6.73 -14.25
CA ASP A 247 8.15 -7.01 -15.58
C ASP A 247 7.12 -5.91 -15.92
N PRO A 248 7.38 -5.05 -16.91
CA PRO A 248 6.48 -3.94 -17.26
C PRO A 248 5.10 -4.42 -17.74
N ASN A 249 4.98 -5.70 -18.11
CA ASN A 249 3.72 -6.30 -18.54
C ASN A 249 2.85 -6.79 -17.37
N LEU A 250 3.34 -6.75 -16.13
CA LEU A 250 2.65 -7.32 -14.98
C LEU A 250 2.37 -6.26 -13.91
N PRO A 251 1.20 -6.32 -13.25
CA PRO A 251 0.76 -5.26 -12.33
C PRO A 251 1.46 -5.29 -10.97
N PHE A 252 2.06 -6.41 -10.57
CA PHE A 252 2.64 -6.59 -9.25
C PHE A 252 4.12 -6.93 -9.34
N LEU A 253 4.87 -6.40 -8.38
CA LEU A 253 6.24 -6.85 -8.14
C LEU A 253 6.19 -8.26 -7.55
N GLY A 254 6.99 -9.17 -8.12
CA GLY A 254 7.08 -10.55 -7.64
C GLY A 254 7.73 -10.66 -6.26
N ILE A 255 8.03 -11.91 -5.87
CA ILE A 255 8.72 -12.23 -4.61
C ILE A 255 10.00 -11.40 -4.48
N HIS A 256 10.24 -10.83 -3.30
CA HIS A 256 11.45 -10.08 -2.96
C HIS A 256 11.81 -10.29 -1.49
N PHE A 257 13.03 -9.88 -1.13
CA PHE A 257 13.53 -9.91 0.25
C PHE A 257 13.43 -8.51 0.85
N THR A 258 12.81 -8.41 2.02
CA THR A 258 12.69 -7.15 2.77
C THR A 258 13.12 -7.36 4.20
N LYS A 259 14.16 -6.66 4.63
CA LYS A 259 14.47 -6.49 6.05
C LYS A 259 13.54 -5.46 6.64
N THR A 260 12.90 -5.78 7.76
CA THR A 260 12.00 -4.86 8.46
C THR A 260 12.73 -4.09 9.56
N ILE A 261 12.05 -3.11 10.13
CA ILE A 261 12.60 -2.31 11.24
C ILE A 261 13.05 -3.20 12.42
N ASP A 262 12.30 -4.27 12.71
CA ASP A 262 12.59 -5.28 13.75
C ASP A 262 13.67 -6.31 13.37
N ASN A 263 14.42 -6.07 12.29
CA ASN A 263 15.49 -6.94 11.79
C ASN A 263 15.06 -8.35 11.33
N ASN A 264 13.77 -8.60 11.15
CA ASN A 264 13.28 -9.79 10.44
C ASN A 264 13.45 -9.61 8.93
N THR A 265 13.75 -10.69 8.21
CA THR A 265 13.81 -10.69 6.74
C THR A 265 12.67 -11.50 6.18
N TYR A 266 11.74 -10.83 5.51
CA TYR A 266 10.58 -11.45 4.86
C TYR A 266 10.85 -11.71 3.39
N LEU A 267 10.31 -12.81 2.89
CA LEU A 267 10.24 -13.15 1.47
C LEU A 267 8.78 -13.02 1.04
N GLY A 268 8.52 -12.29 -0.04
CA GLY A 268 7.18 -12.08 -0.59
C GLY A 268 6.92 -10.61 -0.90
N PRO A 269 5.66 -10.15 -0.94
CA PRO A 269 4.44 -10.97 -0.91
C PRO A 269 4.19 -11.72 -2.22
N THR A 270 3.34 -12.75 -2.16
CA THR A 270 2.60 -13.24 -3.33
C THR A 270 1.50 -12.25 -3.78
N ALA A 271 0.83 -12.53 -4.90
CA ALA A 271 -0.37 -11.80 -5.32
C ALA A 271 -1.53 -12.78 -5.58
N ILE A 272 -1.96 -13.50 -4.55
CA ILE A 272 -3.04 -14.49 -4.66
C ILE A 272 -4.38 -13.79 -4.41
N PRO A 273 -5.44 -14.01 -5.21
CA PRO A 273 -6.74 -13.41 -4.92
C PRO A 273 -7.28 -13.80 -3.54
N ALA A 274 -7.79 -12.82 -2.80
CA ALA A 274 -8.58 -13.06 -1.59
C ALA A 274 -10.06 -13.16 -1.95
N LEU A 275 -10.80 -14.06 -1.31
CA LEU A 275 -12.23 -14.26 -1.56
C LEU A 275 -13.12 -13.47 -0.57
N GLY A 276 -12.59 -12.33 -0.11
CA GLY A 276 -13.27 -11.38 0.75
C GLY A 276 -12.37 -10.19 1.07
N ARG A 277 -12.96 -9.02 1.35
CA ARG A 277 -12.25 -7.76 1.69
C ARG A 277 -11.24 -7.91 2.83
N GLU A 278 -11.53 -8.82 3.75
CA GLU A 278 -10.83 -8.97 5.03
C GLU A 278 -10.43 -10.42 5.29
N ASN A 279 -10.35 -11.23 4.24
CA ASN A 279 -9.96 -12.63 4.36
C ASN A 279 -8.46 -12.75 4.65
N TYR A 280 -8.05 -12.49 5.89
CA TYR A 280 -6.65 -12.59 6.33
C TYR A 280 -6.26 -14.03 6.66
N GLU A 281 -7.16 -14.84 7.19
CA GLU A 281 -6.85 -16.19 7.68
C GLU A 281 -7.98 -17.19 7.42
N GLY A 282 -7.64 -18.36 6.88
CA GLY A 282 -8.58 -19.46 6.66
C GLY A 282 -9.89 -19.01 6.01
N LEU A 283 -11.00 -19.36 6.65
CA LEU A 283 -12.36 -18.97 6.26
C LEU A 283 -12.82 -17.63 6.88
N SER A 284 -12.04 -17.04 7.78
CA SER A 284 -12.40 -15.76 8.42
C SER A 284 -12.44 -14.63 7.39
N GLY A 285 -13.47 -13.78 7.46
CA GLY A 285 -13.67 -12.68 6.51
C GLY A 285 -14.06 -13.12 5.10
N LEU A 286 -14.45 -14.39 4.91
CA LEU A 286 -15.09 -14.85 3.67
C LEU A 286 -16.59 -14.55 3.72
N GLU A 287 -17.07 -13.95 2.64
CA GLU A 287 -18.49 -13.71 2.37
C GLU A 287 -18.81 -14.42 1.05
N LEU A 288 -19.68 -15.43 1.08
CA LEU A 288 -19.89 -16.31 -0.10
C LEU A 288 -20.34 -15.51 -1.33
N SER A 289 -21.27 -14.58 -1.13
CA SER A 289 -21.78 -13.70 -2.20
C SER A 289 -20.67 -12.82 -2.77
N GLU A 290 -19.83 -12.23 -1.90
CA GLU A 290 -18.69 -11.42 -2.31
C GLU A 290 -17.66 -12.27 -3.07
N GLY A 291 -17.32 -13.45 -2.54
CA GLY A 291 -16.38 -14.40 -3.16
C GLY A 291 -16.79 -14.81 -4.57
N VAL A 292 -18.07 -15.10 -4.81
CA VAL A 292 -18.60 -15.39 -6.15
C VAL A 292 -18.43 -14.19 -7.08
N THR A 293 -18.70 -12.97 -6.60
CA THR A 293 -18.51 -11.78 -7.44
C THR A 293 -17.04 -11.49 -7.75
N ILE A 294 -16.13 -11.72 -6.80
CA ILE A 294 -14.68 -11.59 -6.99
C ILE A 294 -14.20 -12.61 -8.03
N LEU A 295 -14.59 -13.88 -7.90
CA LEU A 295 -14.22 -14.94 -8.85
C LEU A 295 -14.73 -14.65 -10.26
N SER A 296 -15.99 -14.18 -10.39
CA SER A 296 -16.55 -13.79 -11.69
C SER A 296 -15.72 -12.68 -12.35
N ARG A 297 -15.31 -11.66 -11.58
CA ARG A 297 -14.45 -10.56 -12.08
C ARG A 297 -13.07 -11.05 -12.50
N LEU A 298 -12.44 -11.91 -11.70
CA LEU A 298 -11.15 -12.52 -12.03
C LEU A 298 -11.23 -13.37 -13.30
N ALA A 299 -12.30 -14.14 -13.46
CA ALA A 299 -12.54 -14.90 -14.69
C ALA A 299 -12.70 -13.98 -15.91
N GLN A 300 -13.41 -12.85 -15.77
CA GLN A 300 -13.52 -11.86 -16.85
C GLN A 300 -12.16 -11.23 -17.22
N LEU A 301 -11.33 -10.89 -16.23
CA LEU A 301 -9.96 -10.40 -16.49
C LEU A 301 -9.11 -11.46 -17.18
N TYR A 302 -9.17 -12.71 -16.73
CA TYR A 302 -8.47 -13.82 -17.34
C TYR A 302 -8.92 -14.07 -18.78
N LEU A 303 -10.23 -14.08 -19.04
CA LEU A 303 -10.78 -14.29 -20.38
C LEU A 303 -10.46 -13.12 -21.32
N SER A 304 -10.53 -11.88 -20.86
CA SER A 304 -10.20 -10.71 -21.67
C SER A 304 -8.70 -10.49 -21.88
N ASN A 305 -7.87 -10.99 -20.95
CA ASN A 305 -6.41 -10.86 -20.96
C ASN A 305 -5.90 -9.42 -21.12
N THR A 306 -6.70 -8.45 -20.71
CA THR A 306 -6.29 -7.06 -20.56
C THR A 306 -5.12 -6.95 -19.58
N GLN A 307 -4.15 -6.07 -19.87
CA GLN A 307 -2.92 -5.92 -19.08
C GLN A 307 -2.19 -7.25 -18.79
N ASN A 308 -2.25 -8.21 -19.72
CA ASN A 308 -1.63 -9.53 -19.61
C ASN A 308 -2.00 -10.29 -18.33
N PHE A 309 -3.27 -10.18 -17.89
CA PHE A 309 -3.72 -10.79 -16.65
C PHE A 309 -3.53 -12.32 -16.61
N ARG A 310 -3.60 -13.03 -17.76
CA ARG A 310 -3.29 -14.48 -17.77
C ARG A 310 -1.84 -14.75 -17.38
N ALA A 311 -0.91 -13.95 -17.88
CA ALA A 311 0.51 -14.08 -17.53
C ALA A 311 0.72 -13.82 -16.03
N LEU A 312 0.00 -12.86 -15.44
CA LEU A 312 0.00 -12.67 -13.99
C LEU A 312 -0.47 -13.93 -13.26
N VAL A 313 -1.60 -14.51 -13.65
CA VAL A 313 -2.13 -15.73 -13.03
C VAL A 313 -1.11 -16.86 -13.11
N HIS A 314 -0.55 -17.13 -14.29
CA HIS A 314 0.43 -18.19 -14.47
C HIS A 314 1.75 -17.94 -13.71
N LYS A 315 2.15 -16.67 -13.52
CA LYS A 315 3.31 -16.32 -12.69
C LYS A 315 3.07 -16.57 -11.21
N GLU A 316 1.84 -16.35 -10.73
CA GLU A 316 1.49 -16.53 -9.31
C GLU A 316 1.11 -17.97 -8.94
N MET A 317 0.62 -18.78 -9.89
CA MET A 317 0.22 -20.18 -9.63
C MET A 317 1.30 -21.04 -8.94
N PRO A 318 2.60 -21.00 -9.33
CA PRO A 318 3.65 -21.74 -8.64
C PRO A 318 3.81 -21.36 -7.17
N HIS A 319 3.51 -20.11 -6.79
CA HIS A 319 3.66 -19.61 -5.43
C HIS A 319 2.63 -20.19 -4.45
N LEU A 320 1.62 -20.92 -4.93
CA LEU A 320 0.71 -21.70 -4.09
C LEU A 320 1.41 -22.86 -3.36
N THR A 321 2.57 -23.28 -3.86
CA THR A 321 3.41 -24.31 -3.22
C THR A 321 4.66 -23.69 -2.62
N LYS A 322 5.19 -24.29 -1.55
CA LYS A 322 6.47 -23.87 -0.95
C LYS A 322 7.61 -23.92 -1.97
N SER A 323 7.66 -24.97 -2.80
CA SER A 323 8.71 -25.17 -3.80
C SER A 323 8.70 -24.09 -4.88
N GLY A 324 7.53 -23.80 -5.47
CA GLY A 324 7.43 -22.77 -6.52
C GLY A 324 7.70 -21.37 -5.98
N PHE A 325 7.23 -21.04 -4.77
CA PHE A 325 7.58 -19.79 -4.08
C PHE A 325 9.11 -19.66 -3.91
N TYR A 326 9.74 -20.71 -3.41
CA TYR A 326 11.17 -20.74 -3.13
C TYR A 326 12.00 -20.65 -4.41
N SER A 327 11.60 -21.32 -5.49
CA SER A 327 12.25 -21.19 -6.81
C SER A 327 12.26 -19.75 -7.31
N SER A 328 11.19 -18.98 -7.10
CA SER A 328 11.17 -17.56 -7.43
C SER A 328 12.11 -16.74 -6.55
N ALA A 329 12.17 -17.02 -5.24
CA ALA A 329 13.08 -16.33 -4.32
C ALA A 329 14.57 -16.59 -4.64
N GLN A 330 14.92 -17.84 -5.00
CA GLN A 330 16.28 -18.23 -5.37
C GLN A 330 16.85 -17.45 -6.56
N LYS A 331 16.01 -16.90 -7.44
CA LYS A 331 16.47 -16.09 -8.58
C LYS A 331 17.14 -14.78 -8.14
N LEU A 332 16.89 -14.32 -6.91
CA LEU A 332 17.37 -13.04 -6.41
C LEU A 332 18.64 -13.12 -5.57
N VAL A 333 19.09 -14.33 -5.26
CA VAL A 333 20.21 -14.58 -4.35
C VAL A 333 21.15 -15.65 -4.91
N ASN A 334 22.42 -15.61 -4.53
CA ASN A 334 23.40 -16.61 -4.99
C ASN A 334 23.19 -17.98 -4.31
N GLU A 335 22.79 -17.95 -3.05
CA GLU A 335 22.41 -19.13 -2.28
C GLU A 335 21.16 -18.83 -1.46
N LEU A 336 20.34 -19.86 -1.27
CA LEU A 336 19.24 -19.83 -0.33
C LEU A 336 19.04 -21.28 0.08
N ASP A 337 19.13 -21.63 1.36
CA ASP A 337 18.79 -22.97 1.82
C ASP A 337 17.31 -23.02 2.25
N THR A 338 16.60 -24.09 1.88
CA THR A 338 15.19 -24.29 2.29
C THR A 338 15.02 -24.34 3.81
N GLY A 339 16.05 -24.77 4.54
CA GLY A 339 16.13 -24.84 5.99
C GLY A 339 16.26 -23.46 6.66
N TRP A 340 16.62 -22.42 5.91
CA TRP A 340 16.64 -21.04 6.42
C TRP A 340 15.26 -20.40 6.43
N VAL A 341 14.31 -20.94 5.67
CA VAL A 341 13.01 -20.31 5.39
C VAL A 341 11.90 -20.99 6.18
N GLU A 342 11.16 -20.20 6.94
CA GLU A 342 9.99 -20.63 7.69
C GLU A 342 8.72 -19.83 7.31
N LYS A 343 7.55 -20.41 7.63
CA LYS A 343 6.26 -19.79 7.33
C LYS A 343 6.09 -18.53 8.19
N SER A 344 5.59 -17.47 7.59
CA SER A 344 5.24 -16.27 8.32
C SER A 344 3.74 -16.23 8.66
N PRO A 345 3.34 -15.75 9.85
CA PRO A 345 1.95 -15.39 10.12
C PRO A 345 1.54 -14.06 9.44
N LYS A 346 2.51 -13.32 8.87
CA LYS A 346 2.24 -12.03 8.22
C LYS A 346 1.39 -12.24 6.98
N VAL A 347 0.25 -11.56 6.93
CA VAL A 347 -0.65 -11.51 5.79
C VAL A 347 -1.12 -10.07 5.59
N GLY A 348 -0.94 -9.56 4.39
CA GLY A 348 -1.52 -8.30 3.94
C GLY A 348 -2.56 -8.54 2.86
N ILE A 349 -3.53 -7.62 2.74
CA ILE A 349 -4.47 -7.59 1.62
C ILE A 349 -4.32 -6.24 0.94
N ARG A 350 -4.02 -6.26 -0.36
CA ARG A 350 -4.06 -5.07 -1.22
C ARG A 350 -5.51 -4.89 -1.70
N PRO A 351 -6.16 -3.76 -1.38
CA PRO A 351 -7.52 -3.47 -1.83
C PRO A 351 -7.52 -2.95 -3.28
N GLN A 352 -7.14 -3.83 -4.21
CA GLN A 352 -6.99 -3.47 -5.61
C GLN A 352 -8.35 -3.26 -6.27
N LEU A 353 -8.55 -2.12 -6.94
CA LEU A 353 -9.72 -1.89 -7.77
C LEU A 353 -9.51 -2.39 -9.20
N ILE A 354 -10.61 -2.77 -9.83
CA ILE A 354 -10.72 -2.96 -11.27
C ILE A 354 -11.68 -1.93 -11.84
N ASN A 355 -11.38 -1.40 -13.03
CA ASN A 355 -12.35 -0.68 -13.83
C ASN A 355 -13.14 -1.70 -14.65
N VAL A 356 -14.44 -1.85 -14.39
CA VAL A 356 -15.25 -2.90 -15.02
C VAL A 356 -15.57 -2.61 -16.49
N ARG A 357 -15.57 -1.35 -16.92
CA ARG A 357 -15.78 -0.98 -18.33
C ARG A 357 -14.55 -1.29 -19.16
N LYS A 358 -13.37 -0.86 -18.69
CA LYS A 358 -12.08 -1.10 -19.33
C LYS A 358 -11.56 -2.52 -19.10
N LYS A 359 -12.16 -3.25 -18.15
CA LYS A 359 -11.76 -4.58 -17.70
C LYS A 359 -10.29 -4.62 -17.31
N CYS A 360 -9.79 -3.65 -16.57
CA CYS A 360 -8.36 -3.58 -16.21
C CYS A 360 -8.19 -3.26 -14.73
N LEU A 361 -7.02 -3.57 -14.17
CA LEU A 361 -6.65 -3.17 -12.81
C LEU A 361 -6.37 -1.67 -12.79
N GLU A 362 -6.81 -1.00 -11.71
CA GLU A 362 -6.48 0.40 -11.47
C GLU A 362 -5.09 0.52 -10.85
N MET A 363 -4.13 0.98 -11.64
CA MET A 363 -2.71 0.90 -11.28
C MET A 363 -2.18 2.17 -10.61
N ASP A 364 -2.94 3.26 -10.61
CA ASP A 364 -2.56 4.53 -9.96
C ASP A 364 -3.50 4.85 -8.77
N PHE A 365 -3.20 5.92 -8.04
CA PHE A 365 -4.19 6.49 -7.14
C PHE A 365 -5.44 6.91 -7.92
N LEU A 366 -6.61 6.66 -7.35
CA LEU A 366 -7.88 7.12 -7.90
C LEU A 366 -8.56 7.97 -6.84
N ILE A 367 -8.71 9.26 -7.14
CA ILE A 367 -9.40 10.24 -6.31
C ILE A 367 -10.50 10.89 -7.13
N GLU A 368 -11.73 10.84 -6.63
CA GLU A 368 -12.89 11.55 -7.20
C GLU A 368 -13.43 12.53 -6.15
N LYS A 369 -13.97 13.68 -6.55
CA LYS A 369 -14.50 14.69 -5.62
C LYS A 369 -15.62 15.53 -6.23
N ASP A 370 -16.36 16.20 -5.36
CA ASP A 370 -17.25 17.33 -5.63
C ASP A 370 -17.17 18.38 -4.48
N GLU A 371 -18.09 19.32 -4.49
CA GLU A 371 -18.27 20.40 -3.50
C GLU A 371 -18.72 19.91 -2.10
N HIS A 372 -19.01 18.62 -1.92
CA HIS A 372 -19.51 18.06 -0.66
C HIS A 372 -18.66 16.89 -0.14
N SER A 373 -17.89 16.26 -1.01
CA SER A 373 -17.15 15.05 -0.67
C SER A 373 -15.95 14.77 -1.57
N LEU A 374 -14.96 14.09 -1.00
CA LEU A 374 -13.80 13.55 -1.70
C LEU A 374 -13.63 12.06 -1.38
N HIS A 375 -13.26 11.27 -2.39
CA HIS A 375 -13.16 9.82 -2.30
C HIS A 375 -11.81 9.32 -2.78
N VAL A 376 -10.98 8.84 -1.85
CA VAL A 376 -9.75 8.11 -2.16
C VAL A 376 -10.11 6.66 -2.42
N LEU A 377 -10.51 6.37 -3.66
CA LEU A 377 -11.05 5.07 -4.08
C LEU A 377 -9.96 3.99 -4.19
N ASN A 378 -8.81 4.32 -4.79
CA ASN A 378 -7.69 3.39 -4.94
C ASN A 378 -6.45 3.93 -4.22
N SER A 379 -6.14 3.39 -3.05
CA SER A 379 -4.94 3.72 -2.26
C SER A 379 -4.06 2.48 -2.07
N ILE A 380 -3.44 2.04 -3.15
CA ILE A 380 -2.50 0.90 -3.16
C ILE A 380 -1.05 1.38 -2.99
N SER A 381 -0.12 0.45 -2.73
CA SER A 381 1.32 0.75 -2.62
C SER A 381 1.77 1.69 -3.76
N PRO A 382 2.42 2.83 -3.43
CA PRO A 382 3.09 3.17 -2.17
C PRO A 382 2.26 4.01 -1.16
N ALA A 383 0.93 3.85 -1.06
CA ALA A 383 0.05 4.66 -0.20
C ALA A 383 0.55 4.96 1.22
N PHE A 384 1.18 4.02 1.93
CA PHE A 384 1.77 4.30 3.24
C PHE A 384 2.92 5.31 3.15
N THR A 385 3.87 5.07 2.25
CA THR A 385 4.99 5.99 1.95
C THR A 385 4.48 7.36 1.54
N SER A 386 3.51 7.44 0.63
CA SER A 386 3.03 8.71 0.06
C SER A 386 2.02 9.46 0.92
N SER A 387 1.63 8.92 2.08
CA SER A 387 0.44 9.37 2.81
C SER A 387 0.46 10.84 3.25
N PHE A 388 1.61 11.40 3.63
CA PHE A 388 1.71 12.83 3.96
C PHE A 388 1.57 13.72 2.72
N ALA A 389 2.32 13.43 1.64
CA ALA A 389 2.25 14.20 0.40
C ALA A 389 0.85 14.13 -0.26
N VAL A 390 0.21 12.95 -0.21
CA VAL A 390 -1.17 12.77 -0.69
C VAL A 390 -2.16 13.57 0.17
N ALA A 391 -1.98 13.62 1.49
CA ALA A 391 -2.82 14.44 2.36
C ALA A 391 -2.70 15.94 2.03
N GLU A 392 -1.47 16.46 1.86
CA GLU A 392 -1.24 17.85 1.45
C GLU A 392 -1.93 18.17 0.12
N HIS A 393 -1.81 17.28 -0.87
CA HIS A 393 -2.48 17.43 -2.16
C HIS A 393 -4.01 17.44 -2.01
N ILE A 394 -4.57 16.49 -1.24
CA ILE A 394 -6.00 16.40 -0.99
C ILE A 394 -6.50 17.70 -0.35
N ILE A 395 -5.86 18.19 0.71
CA ILE A 395 -6.30 19.42 1.39
C ILE A 395 -6.21 20.63 0.47
N ASN A 396 -5.17 20.75 -0.37
CA ASN A 396 -5.09 21.82 -1.37
C ASN A 396 -6.28 21.80 -2.35
N GLU A 397 -6.77 20.60 -2.71
CA GLU A 397 -7.87 20.43 -3.67
C GLU A 397 -9.26 20.74 -3.10
N VAL A 398 -9.42 20.77 -1.77
CA VAL A 398 -10.74 20.87 -1.13
C VAL A 398 -10.84 21.97 -0.08
N ALA A 399 -9.76 22.71 0.16
CA ALA A 399 -9.71 23.77 1.16
C ALA A 399 -10.80 24.83 0.97
N GLU A 400 -11.23 25.10 -0.27
CA GLU A 400 -12.30 26.06 -0.55
C GLU A 400 -13.70 25.59 -0.14
N TYR A 401 -13.89 24.29 0.10
CA TYR A 401 -15.19 23.69 0.48
C TYR A 401 -15.33 23.42 1.98
N MET A 402 -14.27 23.65 2.77
CA MET A 402 -14.16 23.22 4.18
C MET A 402 -14.33 24.34 5.19
#